data_AF-A0A165X3Z5-F1
#
_entry.id   AF-A0A165X3Z5-F1
#
_cell.length_a   1.000
_cell.length_b   1.000
_cell.length_c   1.000
_cell.angle_alpha   90.00
_cell.angle_beta   90.00
_cell.angle_gamma   90.00
#
_symmetry.space_group_name_H-M   'P 1'
#
loop_
_entity.id
_entity.type
_entity.pdbx_description
1 polymer ?
#
loop_
_entity_poly.entity_id
_entity_poly.type
_entity_poly.pdbx_seq_one_letter_code
_entity_poly.pdbx_strand_id
1 'polypeptide(L)'
;MSPSDACAVCGKKAEEEHPLFRCTGCNGRFYCGADCQSSDWPAHKKPCKDAPKWYDRFRICDDRGKHEGRLELVTWDCVDDEGDALGWGGCFIEESDDLRKKYEGEFGRDPSKLYEHWPQAFRWTCCGTSADMKHGCDHHGSGSRPCTCDYCRGGKPIPKKLYDEKDTHRMGLNLRRGPDPRSRATGLRSI
;
A
#
# COMPACT_ATOMS: atom_id res chain seq x y z
N MET A 1 -0.21 -21.42 -14.32
CA MET A 1 -1.58 -20.85 -14.43
C MET A 1 -1.50 -19.71 -15.41
N SER A 2 -2.13 -19.86 -16.57
CA SER A 2 -2.21 -18.81 -17.59
C SER A 2 -2.94 -17.59 -17.01
N PRO A 3 -2.56 -16.35 -17.34
CA PRO A 3 -3.39 -15.20 -17.03
C PRO A 3 -4.79 -15.43 -17.63
N SER A 4 -5.84 -15.07 -16.91
CA SER A 4 -7.20 -15.14 -17.44
C SER A 4 -7.33 -14.05 -18.49
N ASP A 5 -7.42 -14.44 -19.77
CA ASP A 5 -7.49 -13.52 -20.91
C ASP A 5 -8.87 -12.87 -21.10
N ALA A 6 -9.78 -13.01 -20.12
CA ALA A 6 -11.15 -12.53 -20.18
C ALA A 6 -11.63 -11.91 -18.86
N CYS A 7 -12.55 -10.95 -18.98
CA CYS A 7 -13.27 -10.36 -17.86
C CYS A 7 -14.11 -11.41 -17.14
N ALA A 8 -14.00 -11.47 -15.80
CA ALA A 8 -14.67 -12.44 -14.96
C ALA A 8 -16.20 -12.28 -14.88
N VAL A 9 -16.76 -11.22 -15.47
CA VAL A 9 -18.21 -10.91 -15.44
C VAL A 9 -18.83 -11.01 -16.83
N CYS A 10 -18.29 -10.28 -17.80
CA CYS A 10 -18.86 -10.21 -19.15
C CYS A 10 -18.13 -11.06 -20.19
N GLY A 11 -17.01 -11.70 -19.83
CA GLY A 11 -16.25 -12.56 -20.73
C GLY A 11 -15.47 -11.85 -21.85
N LYS A 12 -15.53 -10.50 -21.93
CA LYS A 12 -14.74 -9.72 -22.90
C LYS A 12 -13.25 -10.01 -22.75
N LYS A 13 -12.58 -10.24 -23.87
CA LYS A 13 -11.13 -10.47 -23.89
C LYS A 13 -10.37 -9.15 -23.76
N ALA A 14 -9.10 -9.23 -23.39
CA ALA A 14 -8.20 -8.09 -23.48
C ALA A 14 -7.98 -7.74 -24.96
N GLU A 15 -8.17 -6.46 -25.30
CA GLU A 15 -7.81 -5.87 -26.59
C GLU A 15 -6.82 -4.72 -26.34
N GLU A 16 -6.04 -4.30 -27.35
CA GLU A 16 -5.04 -3.23 -27.16
C GLU A 16 -5.67 -1.92 -26.64
N GLU A 17 -6.83 -1.55 -27.18
CA GLU A 17 -7.58 -0.35 -26.77
C GLU A 17 -8.38 -0.58 -25.47
N HIS A 18 -8.60 -1.84 -25.08
CA HIS A 18 -9.41 -2.23 -23.93
C HIS A 18 -8.72 -3.33 -23.11
N PRO A 19 -7.63 -2.98 -22.40
CA PRO A 19 -6.92 -3.94 -21.56
C PRO A 19 -7.79 -4.38 -20.38
N LEU A 20 -7.54 -5.58 -19.87
CA LEU A 20 -8.14 -6.04 -18.63
C LEU A 20 -7.36 -5.55 -17.42
N PHE A 21 -8.09 -5.14 -16.39
CA PHE A 21 -7.55 -4.69 -15.12
C PHE A 21 -7.61 -5.83 -14.10
N ARG A 22 -6.52 -5.98 -13.34
CA ARG A 22 -6.45 -6.91 -12.23
C ARG A 22 -7.12 -6.31 -11.00
N CYS A 23 -7.78 -7.14 -10.20
CA CYS A 23 -8.25 -6.74 -8.88
C CYS A 23 -7.06 -6.27 -8.03
N THR A 24 -6.98 -5.00 -7.68
CA THR A 24 -5.87 -4.43 -6.86
C THR A 24 -5.69 -5.12 -5.51
N GLY A 25 -6.75 -5.75 -5.01
CA GLY A 25 -6.75 -6.49 -3.76
C GLY A 25 -6.03 -7.83 -3.83
N CYS A 26 -6.20 -8.64 -4.88
CA CYS A 26 -5.66 -10.02 -4.93
C CYS A 26 -4.86 -10.33 -6.20
N ASN A 27 -4.92 -9.47 -7.23
CA ASN A 27 -4.37 -9.64 -8.57
C ASN A 27 -4.77 -10.92 -9.33
N GLY A 28 -5.65 -11.75 -8.76
CA GLY A 28 -6.07 -13.03 -9.31
C GLY A 28 -7.34 -13.00 -10.14
N ARG A 29 -8.04 -11.86 -10.22
CA ARG A 29 -9.30 -11.71 -10.99
C ARG A 29 -9.21 -10.51 -11.92
N PHE A 30 -9.76 -10.64 -13.12
CA PHE A 30 -9.64 -9.66 -14.21
C PHE A 30 -11.00 -9.07 -14.56
N TYR A 31 -11.01 -7.76 -14.83
CA TYR A 31 -12.21 -7.00 -15.18
C TYR A 31 -11.92 -6.04 -16.32
N CYS A 32 -12.89 -5.81 -17.21
CA CYS A 32 -12.76 -4.76 -18.24
C CYS A 32 -12.96 -3.34 -17.69
N GLY A 33 -13.36 -3.19 -16.42
CA GLY A 33 -13.60 -1.89 -15.79
C GLY A 33 -14.24 -2.00 -14.41
N ALA A 34 -14.41 -0.83 -13.78
CA ALA A 34 -14.91 -0.70 -12.41
C ALA A 34 -16.34 -1.22 -12.22
N ASP A 35 -17.19 -1.12 -13.26
CA ASP A 35 -18.57 -1.60 -13.19
C ASP A 35 -18.64 -3.12 -13.03
N CYS A 36 -17.85 -3.85 -13.83
CA CYS A 36 -17.73 -5.30 -13.71
C CYS A 36 -17.13 -5.70 -12.35
N GLN A 37 -16.09 -5.00 -11.89
CA GLN A 37 -15.51 -5.26 -10.57
C GLN A 37 -16.53 -5.06 -9.44
N SER A 38 -17.30 -3.97 -9.49
CA SER A 38 -18.27 -3.61 -8.46
C SER A 38 -19.46 -4.58 -8.44
N SER A 39 -19.96 -4.97 -9.62
CA SER A 39 -21.02 -5.97 -9.78
C SER A 39 -20.61 -7.33 -9.20
N ASP A 40 -19.36 -7.74 -9.40
CA ASP A 40 -18.82 -9.00 -8.89
C ASP A 40 -18.41 -8.95 -7.41
N TRP A 41 -18.29 -7.76 -6.81
CA TRP A 41 -17.77 -7.61 -5.45
C TRP A 41 -18.51 -8.43 -4.38
N PRO A 42 -19.86 -8.53 -4.36
CA PRO A 42 -20.55 -9.36 -3.38
C PRO A 42 -20.08 -10.83 -3.38
N ALA A 43 -19.82 -11.40 -4.56
CA ALA A 43 -19.31 -12.76 -4.72
C ALA A 43 -17.78 -12.84 -4.53
N HIS A 44 -17.04 -11.84 -5.01
CA HIS A 44 -15.58 -11.82 -4.98
C HIS A 44 -14.98 -11.50 -3.62
N LYS A 45 -15.67 -10.71 -2.77
CA LYS A 45 -15.11 -10.11 -1.56
C LYS A 45 -14.44 -11.10 -0.63
N LYS A 46 -15.09 -12.23 -0.35
CA LYS A 46 -14.55 -13.25 0.56
C LYS A 46 -13.33 -13.96 -0.08
N PRO A 47 -13.42 -14.55 -1.29
CA PRO A 47 -12.25 -15.09 -1.99
C PRO A 47 -11.10 -14.09 -2.15
N CYS A 48 -11.42 -12.82 -2.40
CA CYS A 48 -10.42 -11.76 -2.52
C CYS A 48 -9.65 -11.58 -1.21
N LYS A 49 -10.34 -11.54 -0.07
CA LYS A 49 -9.70 -11.39 1.24
C LYS A 49 -8.86 -12.60 1.64
N ASP A 50 -9.34 -13.80 1.31
CA ASP A 50 -8.70 -15.05 1.67
C ASP A 50 -7.51 -15.39 0.74
N ALA A 51 -7.46 -14.80 -0.45
CA ALA A 51 -6.36 -14.99 -1.40
C ALA A 51 -5.05 -14.35 -0.92
N PRO A 52 -3.90 -15.03 -1.10
CA PRO A 52 -2.58 -14.44 -0.89
C PRO A 52 -2.42 -13.13 -1.66
N LYS A 53 -1.77 -12.16 -1.02
CA LYS A 53 -1.42 -10.89 -1.66
C LYS A 53 -0.05 -11.03 -2.27
N TRP A 54 0.12 -10.52 -3.49
CA TRP A 54 1.42 -10.51 -4.17
C TRP A 54 2.52 -9.84 -3.32
N TYR A 55 2.12 -8.85 -2.49
CA TYR A 55 3.01 -8.12 -1.59
C TYR A 55 3.18 -8.77 -0.21
N ASP A 56 2.56 -9.92 0.08
CA ASP A 56 2.71 -10.58 1.39
C ASP A 56 4.19 -10.93 1.68
N ARG A 57 4.98 -11.18 0.64
CA ARG A 57 6.44 -11.44 0.73
C ARG A 57 7.27 -10.23 1.18
N PHE A 58 6.71 -9.02 1.13
CA PHE A 58 7.40 -7.76 1.44
C PHE A 58 7.00 -7.14 2.79
N ARG A 59 6.13 -7.82 3.57
CA ARG A 59 5.56 -7.23 4.80
C ARG A 59 6.51 -7.10 5.97
N ILE A 60 7.56 -7.92 6.00
CA ILE A 60 8.47 -8.01 7.13
C ILE A 60 9.57 -6.97 6.94
N CYS A 61 9.67 -6.07 7.90
CA CYS A 61 10.73 -5.08 7.99
C CYS A 61 12.00 -5.69 8.58
N ASP A 62 13.13 -5.03 8.37
CA ASP A 62 14.44 -5.44 8.89
C ASP A 62 14.49 -5.37 10.44
N ASP A 63 13.70 -4.48 11.04
CA ASP A 63 13.49 -4.37 12.49
C ASP A 63 12.51 -5.42 13.07
N ARG A 64 12.09 -6.38 12.23
CA ARG A 64 11.08 -7.42 12.53
C ARG A 64 9.66 -6.89 12.73
N GLY A 65 9.43 -5.61 12.46
CA GLY A 65 8.09 -5.05 12.28
C GLY A 65 7.35 -5.76 11.14
N LYS A 66 6.02 -5.76 11.21
CA LYS A 66 5.17 -6.36 10.18
C LYS A 66 4.10 -5.38 9.74
N HIS A 67 4.11 -5.03 8.45
CA HIS A 67 3.03 -4.26 7.85
C HIS A 67 1.74 -5.09 7.80
N GLU A 68 0.68 -4.58 8.44
CA GLU A 68 -0.66 -5.19 8.42
C GLU A 68 -1.58 -4.55 7.37
N GLY A 69 -1.20 -3.37 6.86
CA GLY A 69 -1.92 -2.67 5.80
C GLY A 69 -1.80 -3.36 4.45
N ARG A 70 -2.50 -2.82 3.46
CA ARG A 70 -2.27 -3.20 2.06
C ARG A 70 -1.16 -2.34 1.48
N LEU A 71 -0.47 -2.88 0.49
CA LEU A 71 0.36 -2.09 -0.39
C LEU A 71 -0.55 -1.37 -1.39
N GLU A 72 -0.42 -0.04 -1.49
CA GLU A 72 -1.24 0.79 -2.37
C GLU A 72 -0.35 1.65 -3.27
N LEU A 73 -0.60 1.60 -4.58
CA LEU A 73 0.07 2.43 -5.56
C LEU A 73 -0.33 3.89 -5.37
N VAL A 74 0.66 4.78 -5.36
CA VAL A 74 0.45 6.23 -5.36
C VAL A 74 -0.03 6.65 -6.75
N THR A 75 -1.24 7.20 -6.83
CA THR A 75 -1.87 7.64 -8.09
C THR A 75 -2.41 9.06 -8.00
N TRP A 76 -1.89 9.86 -7.08
CA TRP A 76 -2.29 11.23 -6.82
C TRP A 76 -1.06 12.13 -6.83
N ASP A 77 -1.32 13.41 -7.05
CA ASP A 77 -0.30 14.44 -6.99
C ASP A 77 -0.24 15.03 -5.58
N CYS A 78 0.95 15.43 -5.15
CA CYS A 78 1.12 16.20 -3.94
C CYS A 78 2.32 17.14 -4.04
N VAL A 79 2.37 18.10 -3.13
CA VAL A 79 3.57 18.89 -2.86
C VAL A 79 3.96 18.60 -1.42
N ASP A 80 5.19 18.14 -1.22
CA ASP A 80 5.70 17.83 0.11
C ASP A 80 6.09 19.09 0.90
N ASP A 81 6.69 18.91 2.07
CA ASP A 81 7.11 20.04 2.92
C ASP A 81 8.37 20.76 2.40
N GLU A 82 9.13 20.14 1.48
CA GLU A 82 10.30 20.75 0.83
C GLU A 82 9.89 21.59 -0.39
N GLY A 83 8.65 21.40 -0.87
CA GLY A 83 8.09 22.13 -2.00
C GLY A 83 8.18 21.35 -3.31
N ASP A 84 8.60 20.09 -3.25
CA ASP A 84 8.75 19.24 -4.42
C ASP A 84 7.38 18.71 -4.87
N ALA A 85 7.12 18.85 -6.17
CA ALA A 85 5.91 18.34 -6.79
C ALA A 85 6.11 16.85 -7.14
N LEU A 86 5.35 15.99 -6.47
CA LEU A 86 5.35 14.54 -6.68
C LEU A 86 4.03 14.10 -7.34
N GLY A 87 4.09 13.05 -8.13
CA GLY A 87 2.94 12.53 -8.86
C GLY A 87 2.80 11.02 -8.82
N TRP A 88 2.39 10.45 -9.94
CA TRP A 88 2.13 9.03 -10.10
C TRP A 88 3.36 8.19 -9.72
N GLY A 89 3.15 7.17 -8.87
CA GLY A 89 4.24 6.33 -8.36
C GLY A 89 5.20 7.07 -7.40
N GLY A 90 4.75 8.15 -6.76
CA GLY A 90 5.53 8.85 -5.73
C GLY A 90 6.86 9.41 -6.23
N CYS A 91 7.05 9.51 -7.54
CA CYS A 91 8.20 10.15 -8.16
C CYS A 91 7.92 11.63 -8.43
N PHE A 92 8.93 12.37 -8.89
CA PHE A 92 8.74 13.75 -9.30
C PHE A 92 7.66 13.84 -10.40
N ILE A 93 6.89 14.92 -10.38
CA ILE A 93 5.75 15.10 -11.28
C ILE A 93 6.17 15.07 -12.75
N GLU A 94 7.39 15.52 -13.06
CA GLU A 94 8.00 15.49 -14.39
C GLU A 94 8.37 14.08 -14.88
N GLU A 95 8.60 13.13 -13.96
CA GLU A 95 8.93 11.72 -14.28
C GLU A 95 7.69 10.80 -14.27
N SER A 96 6.57 11.31 -13.75
CA SER A 96 5.35 10.52 -13.50
C SER A 96 4.78 9.87 -14.76
N ASP A 97 4.83 10.58 -15.89
CA ASP A 97 4.32 10.06 -17.16
C ASP A 97 5.15 8.90 -17.71
N ASP A 98 6.48 8.97 -17.57
CA ASP A 98 7.37 7.93 -18.09
C ASP A 98 7.33 6.68 -17.21
N LEU A 99 7.29 6.84 -15.89
CA LEU A 99 7.11 5.71 -14.98
C LEU A 99 5.75 5.02 -15.20
N ARG A 100 4.69 5.80 -15.45
CA ARG A 100 3.36 5.27 -15.79
C ARG A 100 3.37 4.49 -17.10
N LYS A 101 3.94 5.05 -18.18
CA LYS A 101 4.07 4.34 -19.47
C LYS A 101 4.86 3.04 -19.32
N LYS A 102 5.94 3.04 -18.54
CA LYS A 102 6.72 1.85 -18.25
C LYS A 102 5.90 0.77 -17.53
N TYR A 103 5.10 1.19 -16.54
CA TYR A 103 4.19 0.28 -15.85
C TYR A 103 3.14 -0.34 -16.79
N GLU A 104 2.55 0.46 -17.66
CA GLU A 104 1.49 0.00 -18.56
C GLU A 104 2.02 -0.86 -19.71
N GLY A 105 3.14 -0.47 -20.31
CA GLY A 105 3.78 -1.16 -21.43
C GLY A 105 4.70 -2.29 -20.99
N GLU A 106 5.88 -1.95 -20.48
CA GLU A 106 6.95 -2.92 -20.18
C GLU A 106 6.56 -3.89 -19.05
N PHE A 107 5.92 -3.38 -18.00
CA PHE A 107 5.52 -4.22 -16.87
C PHE A 107 4.15 -4.88 -17.07
N GLY A 108 3.41 -4.52 -18.13
CA GLY A 108 2.10 -5.10 -18.43
C GLY A 108 1.11 -4.94 -17.28
N ARG A 109 1.16 -3.79 -16.59
CA ARG A 109 0.35 -3.47 -15.40
C ARG A 109 0.51 -4.50 -14.26
N ASP A 110 1.69 -5.12 -14.13
CA ASP A 110 2.03 -6.00 -13.01
C ASP A 110 2.67 -5.19 -11.87
N PRO A 111 1.96 -4.99 -10.74
CA PRO A 111 2.49 -4.19 -9.64
C PRO A 111 3.71 -4.84 -8.98
N SER A 112 3.90 -6.16 -9.11
CA SER A 112 5.08 -6.84 -8.56
C SER A 112 6.35 -6.41 -9.30
N LYS A 113 6.27 -6.25 -10.63
CA LYS A 113 7.38 -5.76 -11.45
C LYS A 113 7.66 -4.29 -11.19
N LEU A 114 6.60 -3.47 -11.05
CA LEU A 114 6.77 -2.07 -10.66
C LEU A 114 7.44 -1.95 -9.30
N TYR A 115 7.03 -2.78 -8.33
CA TYR A 115 7.65 -2.79 -7.00
C TYR A 115 9.13 -3.15 -7.04
N GLU A 116 9.50 -4.17 -7.82
CA GLU A 116 10.90 -4.58 -7.99
C GLU A 116 11.74 -3.47 -8.65
N HIS A 117 11.13 -2.65 -9.50
CA HIS A 117 11.80 -1.53 -10.18
C HIS A 117 11.85 -0.24 -9.33
N TRP A 118 10.73 0.11 -8.71
CA TRP A 118 10.49 1.39 -8.03
C TRP A 118 9.56 1.18 -6.83
N PRO A 119 10.06 0.65 -5.70
CA PRO A 119 9.23 0.30 -4.55
C PRO A 119 8.52 1.52 -3.92
N GLN A 120 9.11 2.72 -3.97
CA GLN A 120 8.46 3.97 -3.55
C GLN A 120 7.26 4.38 -4.41
N ALA A 121 6.95 3.65 -5.49
CA ALA A 121 5.63 3.74 -6.12
C ALA A 121 4.48 3.44 -5.16
N PHE A 122 4.75 2.76 -4.06
CA PHE A 122 3.73 2.24 -3.19
C PHE A 122 3.88 2.73 -1.75
N ARG A 123 2.74 2.82 -1.07
CA ARG A 123 2.65 3.03 0.37
C ARG A 123 2.08 1.83 1.11
N TRP A 124 2.44 1.69 2.38
CA TRP A 124 1.74 0.82 3.32
C TRP A 124 0.59 1.55 4.01
N THR A 125 -0.65 1.11 3.80
CA THR A 125 -1.83 1.81 4.37
C THR A 125 -1.95 1.74 5.90
N CYS A 126 -1.15 0.91 6.59
CA CYS A 126 -1.20 0.81 8.06
C CYS A 126 -0.42 1.90 8.78
N CYS A 127 0.64 2.43 8.15
CA CYS A 127 1.57 3.37 8.75
C CYS A 127 1.87 4.57 7.84
N GLY A 128 1.45 4.53 6.57
CA GLY A 128 1.70 5.60 5.61
C GLY A 128 3.18 5.74 5.25
N THR A 129 4.00 4.72 5.47
CA THR A 129 5.39 4.72 5.00
C THR A 129 5.42 4.32 3.52
N SER A 130 6.39 4.87 2.80
CA SER A 130 6.80 4.32 1.51
C SER A 130 7.17 2.84 1.63
N ALA A 131 6.97 2.06 0.58
CA ALA A 131 7.21 0.63 0.63
C ALA A 131 8.69 0.23 0.56
N ASP A 132 9.56 1.13 0.13
CA ASP A 132 11.01 0.95 0.21
C ASP A 132 11.57 1.15 1.63
N MET A 133 10.76 1.74 2.53
CA MET A 133 11.08 1.90 3.94
C MET A 133 11.06 0.53 4.65
N LYS A 134 12.25 -0.04 4.88
CA LYS A 134 12.43 -1.37 5.50
C LYS A 134 12.46 -1.35 7.02
N HIS A 135 12.15 -0.24 7.67
CA HIS A 135 12.18 -0.09 9.12
C HIS A 135 11.10 0.90 9.58
N GLY A 136 10.80 0.93 10.88
CA GLY A 136 9.86 1.91 11.44
C GLY A 136 8.40 1.61 11.09
N CYS A 137 8.07 0.35 10.76
CA CYS A 137 6.67 -0.08 10.66
C CYS A 137 6.06 -0.10 12.06
N ASP A 138 5.46 1.01 12.46
CA ASP A 138 4.80 1.14 13.75
C ASP A 138 3.30 1.36 13.61
N HIS A 139 2.54 0.45 14.22
CA HIS A 139 1.09 0.57 14.32
C HIS A 139 0.72 1.17 15.68
N HIS A 140 0.35 2.44 15.71
CA HIS A 140 -0.02 3.16 16.94
C HIS A 140 -1.38 2.70 17.51
N GLY A 141 -1.42 1.46 18.01
CA GLY A 141 -2.61 0.82 18.57
C GLY A 141 -3.61 0.31 17.52
N SER A 142 -3.23 0.30 16.23
CA SER A 142 -4.06 -0.19 15.12
C SER A 142 -3.73 -1.61 14.69
N GLY A 143 -2.56 -2.14 15.07
CA GLY A 143 -2.11 -3.47 14.66
C GLY A 143 -2.48 -4.58 15.64
N SER A 144 -2.28 -5.82 15.19
CA SER A 144 -2.54 -7.05 15.95
C SER A 144 -1.63 -7.21 17.17
N ARG A 145 -0.44 -6.60 17.16
CA ARG A 145 0.53 -6.66 18.27
C ARG A 145 0.65 -5.30 18.96
N PRO A 146 1.26 -5.22 20.16
CA PRO A 146 1.65 -3.96 20.78
C PRO A 146 2.71 -3.25 19.93
N CYS A 147 2.58 -1.94 19.73
CA CYS A 147 3.60 -1.11 19.08
C CYS A 147 4.94 -1.16 19.84
N THR A 148 6.07 -1.16 19.13
CA THR A 148 7.39 -1.25 19.75
C THR A 148 8.17 0.06 19.77
N CYS A 149 7.64 1.15 19.21
CA CYS A 149 8.34 2.44 19.22
C CYS A 149 8.46 3.07 20.62
N ASP A 150 9.49 3.90 20.79
CA ASP A 150 9.82 4.52 22.08
C ASP A 150 8.72 5.47 22.58
N TYR A 151 7.99 6.13 21.67
CA TYR A 151 6.85 6.96 22.03
C TYR A 151 5.72 6.14 22.66
N CYS A 152 5.34 5.00 22.05
CA CYS A 152 4.30 4.13 22.59
C CYS A 152 4.73 3.49 23.93
N ARG A 153 5.99 3.06 24.04
CA ARG A 153 6.55 2.52 25.30
C ARG A 153 6.57 3.57 26.41
N GLY A 154 7.00 4.79 26.08
CA GLY A 154 6.96 5.95 26.97
C GLY A 154 5.55 6.49 27.22
N GLY A 155 4.54 5.93 26.55
CA GLY A 155 3.16 6.30 26.74
C GLY A 155 2.82 7.71 26.26
N LYS A 156 3.60 8.24 25.32
CA LYS A 156 3.41 9.56 24.72
C LYS A 156 3.03 9.40 23.25
N PRO A 157 2.15 10.26 22.70
CA PRO A 157 1.92 10.29 21.26
C PRO A 157 3.18 10.78 20.54
N ILE A 158 3.28 10.49 19.24
CA ILE A 158 4.32 11.09 18.40
C ILE A 158 4.13 12.61 18.31
N PRO A 159 5.21 13.41 18.30
CA PRO A 159 5.14 14.86 18.16
C PRO A 159 4.32 15.29 16.94
N LYS A 160 3.51 16.34 17.10
CA LYS A 160 2.65 16.88 16.04
C LYS A 160 3.44 17.21 14.77
N LYS A 161 4.66 17.75 14.92
CA LYS A 161 5.55 18.05 13.79
C LYS A 161 5.82 16.81 12.93
N LEU A 162 6.22 15.69 13.54
CA LEU A 162 6.48 14.43 12.83
C LEU A 162 5.21 13.79 12.26
N TYR A 163 4.06 13.99 12.91
CA TYR A 163 2.80 13.45 12.42
C TYR A 163 2.29 14.23 11.21
N ASP A 164 2.30 15.56 11.28
CA ASP A 164 1.70 16.44 10.29
C ASP A 164 2.63 16.71 9.08
N GLU A 165 3.80 16.06 9.03
CA GLU A 165 4.68 16.06 7.84
C GLU A 165 3.89 15.70 6.59
N LYS A 166 4.01 16.54 5.55
CA LYS A 166 3.42 16.29 4.24
C LYS A 166 4.29 15.32 3.48
N ASP A 167 3.74 14.14 3.27
CA ASP A 167 4.36 13.06 2.52
C ASP A 167 3.30 12.40 1.64
N THR A 168 3.66 12.08 0.39
CA THR A 168 2.75 11.48 -0.58
C THR A 168 2.14 10.16 -0.09
N HIS A 169 2.90 9.37 0.66
CA HIS A 169 2.47 8.08 1.20
C HIS A 169 1.50 8.25 2.36
N ARG A 170 1.48 9.40 3.05
CA ARG A 170 0.50 9.71 4.12
C ARG A 170 -0.80 10.32 3.65
N MET A 171 -0.86 10.85 2.42
CA MET A 171 -2.02 11.58 1.88
C MET A 171 -3.34 10.81 1.97
N GLY A 172 -4.33 11.35 2.68
CA GLY A 172 -5.66 10.75 2.79
C GLY A 172 -5.76 9.52 3.71
N LEU A 173 -4.71 9.17 4.45
CA LEU A 173 -4.77 8.12 5.47
C LEU A 173 -5.24 8.67 6.81
N ASN A 174 -6.17 7.96 7.45
CA ASN A 174 -6.58 8.21 8.84
C ASN A 174 -5.77 7.32 9.79
N LEU A 175 -4.55 7.73 10.10
CA LEU A 175 -3.65 7.00 11.00
C LEU A 175 -3.96 7.33 12.47
N ARG A 176 -3.84 6.32 13.36
CA ARG A 176 -4.00 6.55 14.80
C ARG A 176 -2.81 7.36 15.34
N ARG A 177 -3.08 8.36 16.19
CA ARG A 177 -2.08 9.29 16.78
C ARG A 177 -1.52 8.84 18.14
N GLY A 178 -2.26 8.00 18.86
CA GLY A 178 -2.05 7.76 20.29
C GLY A 178 -1.03 6.67 20.59
N PRO A 179 -0.34 6.74 21.75
CA PRO A 179 0.49 5.63 22.17
C PRO A 179 -0.39 4.38 22.27
N ASP A 180 0.10 3.26 21.72
CA ASP A 180 -0.57 1.98 21.89
C ASP A 180 -0.61 1.63 23.39
N PRO A 181 -1.78 1.56 24.04
CA PRO A 181 -1.86 1.29 25.47
C PRO A 181 -1.24 -0.05 25.87
N ARG A 182 -1.19 -1.01 24.93
CA ARG A 182 -0.63 -2.34 25.14
C ARG A 182 0.89 -2.31 25.27
N SER A 183 1.56 -1.27 24.74
CA SER A 183 3.03 -1.13 24.75
C SER A 183 3.61 -0.82 26.13
N ARG A 184 2.80 -0.27 27.06
CA ARG A 184 3.23 0.03 28.43
C ARG A 184 3.40 -1.25 29.28
N ALA A 185 2.57 -2.27 29.04
CA ALA A 185 2.59 -3.51 29.82
C ALA A 185 3.84 -4.38 29.57
N THR A 186 4.49 -4.22 28.42
CA THR A 186 5.72 -4.94 28.06
C THR A 186 7.00 -4.34 28.66
N GLY A 187 6.94 -3.11 29.19
CA GLY A 187 8.06 -2.43 29.85
C GLY A 187 8.18 -2.70 31.36
N LEU A 188 7.27 -3.46 31.96
CA LEU A 188 7.21 -3.76 33.40
C LEU A 188 7.60 -5.22 33.71
N ARG A 189 8.54 -5.80 32.97
CA ARG A 189 9.22 -7.04 33.39
C ARG A 189 10.72 -6.80 33.44
N SER A 190 11.29 -7.04 34.64
CA SER A 190 12.64 -6.69 35.14
C SER A 190 12.65 -5.26 35.70
N ILE A 191 12.63 -5.05 37.02
CA ILE A 191 13.38 -5.67 38.13
C ILE A 191 12.44 -5.91 39.33
#